data_AF-A0A0G0F380-F1
#
_entry.id   AF-A0A0G0F380-F1
#
_cell.length_a   1.000
_cell.length_b   1.000
_cell.length_c   1.000
_cell.angle_alpha   90.00
_cell.angle_beta   90.00
_cell.angle_gamma   90.00
#
_symmetry.space_group_name_H-M   'P 1'
#
loop_
_entity.id
_entity.type
_entity.pdbx_description
1 polymer ?
#
loop_
_entity_poly.entity_id
_entity_poly.type
_entity_poly.pdbx_seq_one_letter_code
_entity_poly.pdbx_strand_id
1 'polypeptide(L)'
;MNSQAIVKAFGGRLVGNAYMKAMVSKAVSKLPGDISNHLIHSTWFLSSDEDSWGYAFNGNDLKGKHLIFLSDVLFDQGETQIIFTILHEIGHIILGHKNSIGYIQTKEEIKLQESEADQFAKKYLLA
;
A
#
# COMPACT_ATOMS: atom_id res chain seq x y z
N MET A 1 -11.24 1.51 11.67
CA MET A 1 -12.46 1.34 10.82
C MET A 1 -12.63 -0.15 10.53
N ASN A 2 -13.85 -0.64 10.33
CA ASN A 2 -14.03 -2.03 9.88
C ASN A 2 -13.66 -2.17 8.38
N SER A 3 -13.32 -3.38 7.93
CA SER A 3 -12.79 -3.61 6.58
C SER A 3 -13.75 -3.19 5.46
N GLN A 4 -15.07 -3.38 5.63
CA GLN A 4 -16.06 -2.96 4.63
C GLN A 4 -16.12 -1.44 4.46
N ALA A 5 -16.03 -0.69 5.56
CA ALA A 5 -15.97 0.77 5.49
C ALA A 5 -14.69 1.25 4.78
N ILE A 6 -13.56 0.55 4.95
CA ILE A 6 -12.31 0.87 4.29
C ILE A 6 -12.41 0.66 2.78
N VAL A 7 -12.92 -0.50 2.31
CA VAL A 7 -13.16 -0.75 0.88
C VAL A 7 -14.02 0.36 0.27
N LYS A 8 -15.13 0.70 0.93
CA LYS A 8 -16.05 1.74 0.47
C LYS A 8 -15.38 3.12 0.43
N ALA A 9 -14.51 3.43 1.39
CA ALA A 9 -13.83 4.72 1.47
C ALA A 9 -12.75 4.90 0.40
N PHE A 10 -12.02 3.83 0.04
CA PHE A 10 -11.09 3.88 -1.09
C PHE A 10 -11.82 4.07 -2.43
N GLY A 11 -12.99 3.44 -2.60
CA GLY A 11 -13.78 3.51 -3.83
C GLY A 11 -12.98 3.01 -5.03
N GLY A 12 -12.97 3.76 -6.13
CA GLY A 12 -12.25 3.41 -7.36
C GLY A 12 -10.72 3.39 -7.26
N ARG A 13 -10.15 3.68 -6.09
CA ARG A 13 -8.69 3.68 -5.84
C ARG A 13 -8.17 2.38 -5.24
N LEU A 14 -9.04 1.42 -4.97
CA LEU A 14 -8.69 0.08 -4.53
C LEU A 14 -9.14 -0.91 -5.61
N VAL A 15 -8.21 -1.23 -6.51
CA VAL A 15 -8.45 -1.96 -7.75
C VAL A 15 -7.74 -3.32 -7.70
N GLY A 16 -8.49 -4.38 -7.98
CA GLY A 16 -8.06 -5.77 -7.84
C GLY A 16 -9.22 -6.68 -7.39
N ASN A 17 -8.95 -7.98 -7.30
CA ASN A 17 -9.95 -8.97 -6.90
C ASN A 17 -10.42 -8.82 -5.44
N ALA A 18 -11.48 -9.55 -5.07
CA ALA A 18 -12.08 -9.46 -3.73
C ALA A 18 -11.09 -9.83 -2.60
N TYR A 19 -10.19 -10.77 -2.85
CA TYR A 19 -9.20 -11.21 -1.87
C TYR A 19 -8.16 -10.12 -1.59
N MET A 20 -7.62 -9.49 -2.63
CA MET A 20 -6.72 -8.33 -2.51
C MET A 20 -7.37 -7.19 -1.72
N LYS A 21 -8.62 -6.85 -2.06
CA LYS A 21 -9.40 -5.80 -1.38
C LYS A 21 -9.55 -6.10 0.12
N ALA A 22 -9.79 -7.36 0.46
CA ALA A 22 -9.89 -7.81 1.85
C ALA A 22 -8.55 -7.68 2.58
N MET A 23 -7.44 -8.05 1.96
CA MET A 23 -6.10 -7.98 2.54
C MET A 23 -5.62 -6.54 2.77
N VAL A 24 -5.80 -5.65 1.78
CA VAL A 24 -5.51 -4.22 1.94
C VAL A 24 -6.36 -3.63 3.07
N SER A 25 -7.65 -3.94 3.10
CA SER A 25 -8.52 -3.42 4.15
C SER A 25 -8.15 -3.93 5.53
N LYS A 26 -7.72 -5.19 5.64
CA LYS A 26 -7.22 -5.77 6.89
C LYS A 26 -5.93 -5.09 7.34
N ALA A 27 -4.97 -4.87 6.44
CA ALA A 27 -3.74 -4.14 6.75
C ALA A 27 -4.03 -2.70 7.19
N VAL A 28 -4.85 -1.95 6.44
CA VAL A 28 -5.20 -0.56 6.80
C VAL A 28 -5.98 -0.50 8.11
N SER A 29 -6.81 -1.49 8.44
CA SER A 29 -7.56 -1.51 9.70
C SER A 29 -6.69 -1.57 10.96
N LYS A 30 -5.42 -2.02 10.83
CA LYS A 30 -4.42 -2.04 11.91
C LYS A 30 -3.79 -0.68 12.18
N LEU A 31 -3.99 0.28 11.30
CA LEU A 31 -3.39 1.60 11.42
C LEU A 31 -4.28 2.53 12.26
N PRO A 32 -3.66 3.49 12.97
CA PRO A 32 -4.36 4.63 13.56
C PRO A 32 -5.29 5.33 12.56
N GLY A 33 -6.37 5.92 13.08
CA GLY A 33 -7.43 6.50 12.25
C GLY A 33 -6.96 7.67 11.38
N ASP A 34 -6.03 8.47 11.87
CA ASP A 34 -5.38 9.56 11.14
C ASP A 34 -4.54 9.04 9.96
N ILE A 35 -3.72 8.01 10.18
CA ILE A 35 -2.93 7.36 9.11
C ILE A 35 -3.85 6.72 8.09
N SER A 36 -4.85 5.96 8.54
CA SER A 36 -5.83 5.31 7.67
C SER A 36 -6.57 6.34 6.80
N ASN A 37 -7.03 7.43 7.42
CA ASN A 37 -7.72 8.51 6.71
C ASN A 37 -6.80 9.20 5.71
N HIS A 38 -5.54 9.43 6.04
CA HIS A 38 -4.58 9.97 5.09
C HIS A 38 -4.48 9.07 3.85
N LEU A 39 -4.22 7.77 4.03
CA LEU A 39 -4.07 6.79 2.94
C LEU A 39 -5.30 6.70 2.04
N ILE A 40 -6.50 6.67 2.64
CA ILE A 40 -7.76 6.65 1.90
C ILE A 40 -7.86 7.83 0.92
N HIS A 41 -7.26 8.98 1.25
CA HIS A 41 -7.33 10.18 0.41
C HIS A 41 -6.12 10.36 -0.52
N SER A 42 -4.97 9.79 -0.20
CA SER A 42 -3.71 10.01 -0.92
C SER A 42 -3.20 8.81 -1.73
N THR A 43 -3.72 7.60 -1.53
CA THR A 43 -3.11 6.38 -2.08
C THR A 43 -4.07 5.58 -2.96
N TRP A 44 -3.54 5.07 -4.06
CA TRP A 44 -4.13 4.04 -4.91
C TRP A 44 -3.46 2.69 -4.62
N PHE A 45 -4.26 1.63 -4.55
CA PHE A 45 -3.80 0.25 -4.50
C PHE A 45 -4.25 -0.47 -5.77
N LEU A 46 -3.31 -1.13 -6.43
CA LEU A 46 -3.52 -1.79 -7.71
C LEU A 46 -2.97 -3.22 -7.70
N SER A 47 -3.74 -4.15 -8.23
CA SER A 47 -3.38 -5.56 -8.48
C SER A 47 -4.10 -6.02 -9.75
N SER A 48 -3.82 -7.22 -10.25
CA SER A 48 -4.64 -7.78 -11.33
C SER A 48 -6.10 -7.91 -10.89
N ASP A 49 -6.98 -7.68 -11.85
CA ASP A 49 -8.42 -7.86 -11.70
C ASP A 49 -8.90 -8.77 -12.83
N GLU A 50 -9.89 -9.63 -12.55
CA GLU A 50 -10.32 -10.68 -13.49
C GLU A 50 -10.82 -10.09 -14.82
N ASP A 51 -11.34 -8.86 -14.78
CA ASP A 51 -11.90 -8.15 -15.92
C ASP A 51 -10.94 -7.12 -16.55
N SER A 52 -9.70 -7.00 -16.05
CA SER A 52 -8.75 -5.97 -16.50
C SER A 52 -7.38 -6.53 -16.84
N TRP A 53 -6.96 -6.31 -18.09
CA TRP A 53 -5.68 -6.77 -18.63
C TRP A 53 -4.55 -5.74 -18.46
N GLY A 54 -4.90 -4.53 -18.05
CA GLY A 54 -3.97 -3.43 -17.87
C GLY A 54 -4.68 -2.15 -17.44
N TYR A 55 -3.90 -1.21 -16.92
CA TYR A 55 -4.40 0.07 -16.41
C TYR A 55 -3.57 1.21 -17.00
N ALA A 56 -4.26 2.27 -17.43
CA ALA A 56 -3.63 3.50 -17.89
C ALA A 56 -3.99 4.63 -16.93
N PHE A 57 -2.98 5.34 -16.45
CA PHE A 57 -3.12 6.54 -15.63
C PHE A 57 -2.54 7.72 -16.40
N ASN A 58 -3.28 8.82 -16.47
CA ASN A 58 -2.71 10.08 -16.91
C ASN A 58 -1.94 10.74 -15.75
N GLY A 59 -1.07 11.70 -16.08
CA GLY A 59 -0.25 12.38 -15.07
C GLY A 59 -1.05 13.14 -13.99
N ASN A 60 -2.29 13.55 -14.28
CA ASN A 60 -3.16 14.19 -13.30
C ASN A 60 -3.76 13.18 -12.31
N ASP A 61 -3.99 11.92 -12.72
CA ASP A 61 -4.53 10.87 -11.84
C ASP A 61 -3.58 10.57 -10.68
N LEU A 62 -2.27 10.66 -10.92
CA LEU A 62 -1.21 10.41 -9.94
C LEU A 62 -0.64 11.68 -9.30
N LYS A 63 -1.06 12.88 -9.74
CA LYS A 63 -0.46 14.13 -9.26
C LYS A 63 -0.73 14.32 -7.76
N GLY A 64 0.33 14.26 -6.96
CA GLY A 64 0.24 14.37 -5.50
C GLY A 64 -0.45 13.18 -4.84
N LYS A 65 -0.52 12.03 -5.52
CA LYS A 65 -1.03 10.76 -5.01
C LYS A 65 0.09 9.71 -5.04
N HIS A 66 -0.09 8.69 -4.22
CA HIS A 66 0.78 7.52 -4.19
C HIS A 66 0.09 6.35 -4.90
N LEU A 67 0.87 5.49 -5.52
CA LEU A 67 0.42 4.25 -6.14
C LEU A 67 1.23 3.10 -5.54
N ILE A 68 0.54 2.15 -4.91
CA ILE A 68 1.10 0.88 -4.48
C ILE A 68 0.61 -0.18 -5.46
N PHE A 69 1.54 -0.83 -6.13
CA PHE A 69 1.26 -1.99 -6.97
C PHE A 69 1.58 -3.27 -6.21
N LEU A 70 0.58 -4.14 -6.07
CA LEU A 70 0.69 -5.44 -5.41
C LEU A 70 0.64 -6.52 -6.48
N SER A 71 1.75 -7.25 -6.62
CA SER A 71 1.83 -8.36 -7.58
C SER A 71 0.97 -9.54 -7.14
N ASP A 72 0.52 -10.33 -8.11
CA ASP A 72 -0.34 -11.48 -7.83
C ASP A 72 0.36 -12.54 -6.97
N VAL A 73 1.68 -12.68 -7.18
CA VAL A 73 2.55 -13.60 -6.42
C VAL A 73 2.60 -13.27 -4.92
N LEU A 74 2.33 -12.00 -4.55
CA LEU A 74 2.19 -11.63 -3.14
C LEU A 74 1.02 -12.38 -2.51
N PHE A 75 -0.09 -12.57 -3.23
CA PHE A 75 -1.31 -13.15 -2.70
C PHE A 75 -1.26 -14.68 -2.59
N ASP A 76 -0.21 -15.32 -3.12
CA ASP A 76 0.12 -16.73 -2.88
C ASP A 76 0.80 -16.95 -1.51
N GLN A 77 1.21 -15.87 -0.84
CA GLN A 77 1.88 -15.93 0.46
C GLN A 77 0.90 -16.12 1.62
N GLY A 78 1.43 -16.47 2.80
CA GLY A 78 0.63 -16.49 4.03
C GLY A 78 0.12 -15.11 4.42
N GLU A 79 -1.08 -15.05 5.00
CA GLU A 79 -1.77 -13.80 5.36
C GLU A 79 -0.88 -12.80 6.11
N THR A 80 -0.11 -13.25 7.10
CA THR A 80 0.82 -12.41 7.86
C THR A 80 1.85 -11.73 6.97
N GLN A 81 2.39 -12.46 5.98
CA GLN A 81 3.35 -11.91 5.03
C GLN A 81 2.69 -10.91 4.08
N ILE A 82 1.47 -11.18 3.62
CA ILE A 82 0.70 -10.25 2.78
C ILE A 82 0.49 -8.92 3.52
N ILE A 83 -0.03 -8.99 4.76
CA ILE A 83 -0.29 -7.81 5.57
C ILE A 83 1.01 -7.07 5.88
N PHE A 84 2.08 -7.80 6.22
CA PHE A 84 3.40 -7.21 6.45
C PHE A 84 3.88 -6.41 5.25
N THR A 85 3.85 -7.00 4.05
CA THR A 85 4.26 -6.32 2.81
C THR A 85 3.41 -5.09 2.53
N ILE A 86 2.08 -5.17 2.68
CA ILE A 86 1.21 -3.99 2.48
C ILE A 86 1.54 -2.87 3.47
N LEU A 87 1.77 -3.21 4.74
CA LEU A 87 2.17 -2.23 5.76
C LEU A 87 3.56 -1.65 5.49
N HIS A 88 4.49 -2.43 4.94
CA HIS A 88 5.83 -1.97 4.56
C HIS A 88 5.75 -0.91 3.46
N GLU A 89 4.98 -1.16 2.39
CA GLU A 89 4.77 -0.17 1.31
C GLU A 89 4.07 1.10 1.82
N ILE A 90 3.10 0.95 2.72
CA ILE A 90 2.48 2.09 3.41
C ILE A 90 3.54 2.86 4.23
N GLY A 91 4.47 2.15 4.87
CA GLY A 91 5.57 2.72 5.63
C GLY A 91 6.40 3.68 4.78
N HIS A 92 6.76 3.30 3.55
CA HIS A 92 7.47 4.19 2.63
C HIS A 92 6.71 5.50 2.37
N ILE A 93 5.39 5.42 2.17
CA ILE A 93 4.57 6.62 1.94
C ILE A 93 4.54 7.51 3.18
N ILE A 94 4.21 6.94 4.34
CA ILE A 94 4.00 7.70 5.58
C ILE A 94 5.30 8.33 6.09
N LEU A 95 6.43 7.65 5.91
CA LEU A 95 7.74 8.13 6.31
C LEU A 95 8.37 9.07 5.27
N GLY A 96 7.72 9.30 4.13
CA GLY A 96 8.22 10.20 3.08
C GLY A 96 9.47 9.68 2.39
N HIS A 97 9.62 8.36 2.32
CA HIS A 97 10.71 7.69 1.63
C HIS A 97 10.69 8.04 0.14
N LYS A 98 11.88 8.15 -0.45
CA LYS A 98 12.02 8.49 -1.87
C LYS A 98 12.08 7.20 -2.66
N ASN A 99 11.22 7.09 -3.68
CA ASN A 99 11.38 6.04 -4.67
C ASN A 99 12.59 6.36 -5.55
N SER A 100 13.38 5.34 -5.91
CA SER A 100 14.55 5.48 -6.79
C SER A 100 14.20 5.89 -8.24
N ILE A 101 12.92 6.13 -8.52
CA ILE A 101 12.43 6.65 -9.79
C ILE A 101 12.61 8.18 -9.76
N GLY A 102 13.70 8.66 -10.38
CA GLY A 102 13.99 10.09 -10.52
C GLY A 102 14.89 10.70 -9.44
N TYR A 103 15.39 9.89 -8.49
CA TYR A 103 16.36 10.31 -7.50
C TYR A 103 17.41 9.21 -7.29
N ILE A 104 18.70 9.56 -7.38
CA ILE A 104 19.80 8.64 -7.12
C ILE A 104 19.99 8.58 -5.60
N GLN A 105 19.79 7.38 -5.04
CA GLN A 105 19.99 7.11 -3.61
C GLN A 105 21.29 6.34 -3.41
N THR A 106 21.96 6.61 -2.30
CA THR A 106 23.09 5.82 -1.81
C THR A 106 22.60 4.47 -1.27
N LYS A 107 23.51 3.51 -1.15
CA LYS A 107 23.17 2.18 -0.59
C LYS A 107 22.75 2.29 0.87
N GLU A 108 23.35 3.21 1.60
CA GLU A 108 23.09 3.50 3.00
C GLU A 108 21.70 4.11 3.18
N GLU A 109 21.30 5.05 2.32
CA GLU A 109 19.95 5.64 2.33
C GLU A 109 18.87 4.59 2.04
N ILE A 110 19.08 3.74 1.03
CA ILE A 110 18.15 2.65 0.71
C ILE A 110 18.02 1.73 1.93
N LYS A 111 19.14 1.27 2.49
CA LYS A 111 19.14 0.36 3.63
C LYS A 111 18.43 0.96 4.86
N LEU A 112 18.58 2.26 5.10
CA LEU A 112 17.88 2.95 6.18
C LEU A 112 16.37 2.95 5.93
N GLN A 113 15.94 3.37 4.74
CA GLN A 113 14.51 3.45 4.39
C GLN A 113 13.82 2.07 4.45
N GLU A 114 14.46 1.02 3.94
CA GLU A 114 13.94 -0.36 4.04
C GLU A 114 13.82 -0.80 5.52
N SER A 115 14.82 -0.48 6.34
CA SER A 115 14.78 -0.80 7.77
C SER A 115 13.68 -0.04 8.52
N GLU A 116 13.42 1.21 8.16
CA GLU A 116 12.38 2.03 8.77
C GLU A 116 10.97 1.54 8.35
N ALA A 117 10.80 1.19 7.07
CA ALA A 117 9.56 0.59 6.57
C ALA A 117 9.27 -0.77 7.25
N ASP A 118 10.29 -1.60 7.44
CA ASP A 118 10.19 -2.85 8.21
C ASP A 118 9.75 -2.63 9.66
N GLN A 119 10.32 -1.62 10.32
CA GLN A 119 9.95 -1.27 11.70
C GLN A 119 8.51 -0.77 11.77
N PHE A 120 8.10 0.06 10.81
CA PHE A 120 6.71 0.51 10.67
C PHE A 120 5.76 -0.68 10.51
N ALA A 121 6.07 -1.61 9.60
CA ALA A 121 5.26 -2.79 9.36
C ALA A 121 5.15 -3.69 10.60
N LYS A 122 6.28 -3.98 11.27
CA LYS A 122 6.30 -4.78 12.51
C LYS A 122 5.45 -4.16 13.61
N LYS A 123 5.54 -2.84 13.80
CA LYS A 123 4.80 -2.09 14.82
C LYS A 123 3.28 -2.31 14.69
N TYR A 124 2.75 -2.21 13.48
CA TYR A 124 1.30 -2.29 13.26
C TYR A 124 0.80 -3.71 12.97
N LEU A 125 1.68 -4.62 12.54
CA LEU A 125 1.32 -6.02 12.39
C LEU A 125 0.96 -6.66 13.74
N LEU A 126 1.75 -6.34 14.79
CA LEU A 126 1.59 -6.86 16.15
C LEU A 126 0.58 -6.09 17.01
N ALA A 127 0.02 -5.00 16.49
CA ALA A 127 -1.06 -4.23 17.11
C ALA A 127 -2.44 -4.84 16.80
#